data_AF-A0A971MD13-F1
#
_entry.id   AF-A0A971MD13-F1
#
_cell.length_a   1.000
_cell.length_b   1.000
_cell.length_c   1.000
_cell.angle_alpha   90.00
_cell.angle_beta   90.00
_cell.angle_gamma   90.00
#
_symmetry.space_group_name_H-M   'P 1'
#
loop_
_entity.id
_entity.type
_entity.pdbx_description
1 polymer ?
#
loop_
_entity_poly.entity_id
_entity_poly.type
_entity_poly.pdbx_seq_one_letter_code
_entity_poly.pdbx_strand_id
1 'polypeptide(L)'
;MIKYLTYYYKAGTIPFRSLSALQETEAIQIMKELYVDDAIWGRFSNPVWYIRARKEIEEWLRQEFILKGGCPQEKYPIYMVVGRCELLEKVVPDEQLAKIQIPISCFKEEDVSFTYIDSMFSYQLGRDKSSEYYQSEYHGKVFLLSEILSIIKEKGEPVEGWWGKLPADFFPYIEAQVWNHKLLRDFLQKVD
;
A
#
# COMPACT_ATOMS: atom_id res chain seq x y z
N MET A 1 11.27 3.74 15.79
CA MET A 1 9.95 4.42 15.85
C MET A 1 9.67 4.94 14.45
N ILE A 2 8.50 4.64 13.88
CA ILE A 2 8.15 5.07 12.51
C ILE A 2 8.23 6.59 12.43
N LYS A 3 8.94 7.11 11.44
CA LYS A 3 9.09 8.56 11.24
C LYS A 3 8.16 9.11 10.17
N TYR A 4 7.93 8.34 9.10
CA TYR A 4 7.21 8.78 7.92
C TYR A 4 6.58 7.61 7.17
N LEU A 5 5.61 7.95 6.32
CA LEU A 5 5.12 7.10 5.24
C LEU A 5 5.79 7.53 3.93
N THR A 6 6.24 6.57 3.13
CA THR A 6 6.86 6.83 1.83
C THR A 6 5.93 6.47 0.70
N TYR A 7 5.61 7.45 -0.14
CA TYR A 7 4.96 7.25 -1.43
C TYR A 7 6.02 7.06 -2.50
N TYR A 8 6.04 5.90 -3.14
CA TYR A 8 6.91 5.60 -4.28
C TYR A 8 6.14 5.78 -5.60
N TYR A 9 6.77 6.43 -6.58
CA TYR A 9 6.18 6.66 -7.89
C TYR A 9 7.24 6.77 -8.97
N LYS A 10 6.80 6.71 -10.23
CA LYS A 10 7.69 6.83 -11.39
C LYS A 10 8.24 8.26 -11.48
N ALA A 11 9.57 8.39 -11.51
CA ALA A 11 10.23 9.67 -11.68
C ALA A 11 9.76 10.39 -12.96
N GLY A 12 9.63 11.71 -12.88
CA GLY A 12 9.11 12.53 -13.98
C GLY A 12 7.58 12.46 -14.18
N THR A 13 6.84 11.78 -13.30
CA THR A 13 5.36 11.77 -13.33
C THR A 13 4.77 12.59 -12.17
N ILE A 14 3.47 12.91 -12.26
CA ILE A 14 2.76 13.61 -11.20
C ILE A 14 2.43 12.63 -10.07
N PRO A 15 2.77 12.93 -8.81
CA PRO A 15 2.52 12.06 -7.67
C PRO A 15 1.03 11.93 -7.31
N PHE A 16 0.74 11.01 -6.39
CA PHE A 16 -0.58 10.72 -5.81
C PHE A 16 -1.68 10.41 -6.85
N ARG A 17 -1.30 9.61 -7.86
CA ARG A 17 -2.23 9.05 -8.84
C ARG A 17 -2.56 7.60 -8.48
N SER A 18 -3.79 7.20 -8.80
CA SER A 18 -4.27 5.83 -8.66
C SER A 18 -5.00 5.40 -9.93
N LEU A 19 -4.79 4.15 -10.35
CA LEU A 19 -5.56 3.53 -11.44
C LEU A 19 -7.06 3.44 -11.09
N SER A 20 -7.40 3.36 -9.79
CA SER A 20 -8.77 3.32 -9.29
C SER A 20 -9.54 4.64 -9.50
N ALA A 21 -8.83 5.74 -9.77
CA ALA A 21 -9.42 7.02 -10.13
C ALA A 21 -9.96 7.07 -11.57
N LEU A 22 -9.50 6.15 -12.43
CA LEU A 22 -9.76 6.18 -13.86
C LEU A 22 -10.97 5.32 -14.24
N GLN A 23 -11.49 5.54 -15.45
CA GLN A 23 -12.46 4.62 -16.03
C GLN A 23 -11.80 3.25 -16.25
N GLU A 24 -12.57 2.17 -16.14
CA GLU A 24 -12.03 0.81 -16.25
C GLU A 24 -11.28 0.59 -17.58
N THR A 25 -11.82 1.09 -18.69
CA THR A 25 -11.20 1.02 -20.02
C THR A 25 -9.85 1.72 -20.09
N GLU A 26 -9.74 2.91 -19.52
CA GLU A 26 -8.50 3.69 -19.47
C GLU A 26 -7.46 3.04 -18.56
N ALA A 27 -7.86 2.60 -17.36
CA ALA A 27 -7.00 1.89 -16.43
C ALA A 27 -6.42 0.61 -17.07
N ILE A 28 -7.26 -0.17 -17.76
CA ILE A 28 -6.84 -1.38 -18.49
C ILE A 28 -5.81 -1.03 -19.56
N GLN A 29 -6.01 0.05 -20.31
CA GLN A 29 -5.08 0.46 -21.36
C GLN A 29 -3.71 0.81 -20.78
N ILE A 30 -3.67 1.61 -19.71
CA ILE A 30 -2.43 1.96 -19.00
C ILE A 30 -1.73 0.71 -18.45
N MET A 31 -2.48 -0.23 -17.86
CA MET A 31 -1.90 -1.48 -17.34
C MET A 31 -1.29 -2.34 -18.44
N LYS A 32 -1.89 -2.39 -19.64
CA LYS A 32 -1.30 -3.09 -20.79
C LYS A 32 0.00 -2.45 -21.24
N GLU A 33 0.09 -1.12 -21.20
CA GLU A 33 1.31 -0.39 -21.57
C GLU A 33 2.42 -0.53 -20.52
N LEU A 34 2.04 -0.67 -19.24
CA LEU A 34 2.97 -0.88 -18.14
C LEU A 34 3.41 -2.34 -17.98
N TYR A 35 2.73 -3.29 -18.61
CA TYR A 35 2.99 -4.71 -18.40
C TYR A 35 4.40 -5.09 -18.87
N VAL A 36 5.17 -5.62 -17.93
CA VAL A 36 6.45 -6.30 -18.12
C VAL A 36 6.39 -7.56 -17.27
N ASP A 37 6.89 -8.68 -17.79
CA ASP A 37 6.94 -9.95 -17.06
C ASP A 37 8.09 -9.92 -16.03
N ASP A 38 7.87 -9.16 -14.95
CA ASP A 38 8.79 -9.00 -13.84
C ASP A 38 8.05 -8.97 -12.48
N ALA A 39 8.81 -8.89 -11.38
CA ALA A 39 8.27 -8.93 -10.03
C ALA A 39 7.38 -7.74 -9.65
N ILE A 40 7.41 -6.62 -10.38
CA ILE A 40 6.71 -5.37 -10.06
C ILE A 40 5.53 -5.14 -11.00
N TRP A 41 5.68 -5.39 -12.29
CA TRP A 41 4.71 -5.12 -13.35
C TRP A 41 4.01 -6.38 -13.85
N GLY A 42 4.50 -7.58 -13.49
CA GLY A 42 3.87 -8.86 -13.84
C GLY A 42 2.44 -9.01 -13.31
N ARG A 43 2.08 -8.24 -12.27
CA ARG A 43 0.71 -8.12 -11.74
C ARG A 43 -0.32 -7.64 -12.77
N PHE A 44 0.13 -7.01 -13.87
CA PHE A 44 -0.73 -6.56 -14.97
C PHE A 44 -0.85 -7.59 -16.11
N SER A 45 -0.43 -8.84 -15.92
CA SER A 45 -0.66 -9.93 -16.88
C SER A 45 -2.14 -10.13 -17.22
N ASN A 46 -3.03 -9.86 -16.26
CA ASN A 46 -4.47 -9.79 -16.47
C ASN A 46 -5.05 -8.46 -15.95
N PRO A 47 -5.03 -7.37 -16.75
CA PRO A 47 -5.46 -6.04 -16.33
C PRO A 47 -6.93 -5.96 -15.92
N VAL A 48 -7.80 -6.71 -16.62
CA VAL A 48 -9.26 -6.72 -16.36
C VAL A 48 -9.54 -7.35 -15.00
N TRP A 49 -8.91 -8.48 -14.71
CA TRP A 49 -9.01 -9.09 -13.39
C TRP A 49 -8.43 -8.18 -12.32
N TYR A 50 -7.23 -7.63 -12.56
CA TYR A 50 -6.52 -6.82 -11.58
C TYR A 50 -7.34 -5.61 -11.14
N ILE A 51 -7.89 -4.82 -12.06
CA ILE A 51 -8.65 -3.61 -11.69
C ILE A 51 -9.94 -3.92 -10.93
N ARG A 52 -10.60 -5.03 -11.27
CA ARG A 52 -11.84 -5.46 -10.59
C ARG A 52 -11.53 -5.97 -9.19
N ALA A 53 -10.52 -6.83 -9.05
CA ALA A 53 -10.05 -7.33 -7.76
C ALA A 53 -9.57 -6.17 -6.88
N ARG A 54 -8.82 -5.21 -7.43
CA ARG A 54 -8.37 -4.01 -6.72
C ARG A 54 -9.54 -3.21 -6.18
N LYS A 55 -10.58 -2.94 -6.97
CA LYS A 55 -11.78 -2.22 -6.51
C LYS A 55 -12.56 -2.98 -5.45
N GLU A 56 -12.67 -4.30 -5.54
CA GLU A 56 -13.28 -5.14 -4.50
C GLU A 56 -12.50 -5.02 -3.18
N ILE A 57 -11.18 -5.12 -3.25
CA ILE A 57 -10.30 -5.04 -2.07
C ILE A 57 -10.29 -3.63 -1.48
N GLU A 58 -10.34 -2.58 -2.30
CA GLU A 58 -10.49 -1.20 -1.82
C GLU A 58 -11.80 -0.99 -1.07
N GLU A 59 -12.91 -1.56 -1.56
CA GLU A 59 -14.18 -1.49 -0.83
C GLU A 59 -14.12 -2.27 0.49
N TRP A 60 -13.50 -3.46 0.51
CA TRP A 60 -13.26 -4.20 1.75
C TRP A 60 -12.41 -3.39 2.73
N LEU A 61 -11.29 -2.82 2.28
CA LEU A 61 -10.41 -1.97 3.09
C LEU A 61 -11.18 -0.80 3.70
N ARG A 62 -11.98 -0.12 2.87
CA ARG A 62 -12.78 1.03 3.28
C ARG A 62 -13.81 0.65 4.34
N GLN A 63 -14.50 -0.48 4.17
CA GLN A 63 -15.50 -0.98 5.11
C GLN A 63 -14.86 -1.36 6.45
N GLU A 64 -13.80 -2.16 6.44
CA GLU A 64 -13.08 -2.54 7.66
C GLU A 64 -12.51 -1.32 8.39
N PHE A 65 -11.98 -0.35 7.65
CA PHE A 65 -11.48 0.88 8.24
C PHE A 65 -12.58 1.68 8.92
N ILE A 66 -13.75 1.84 8.28
CA ILE A 66 -14.92 2.51 8.88
C ILE A 66 -15.41 1.77 10.13
N LEU A 67 -15.47 0.44 10.09
CA LEU A 67 -15.90 -0.37 11.24
C LEU A 67 -15.00 -0.17 12.47
N LYS A 68 -13.72 0.11 12.24
CA LYS A 68 -12.75 0.43 13.29
C LYS A 68 -12.74 1.91 13.71
N GLY A 69 -13.61 2.75 13.15
CA GLY A 69 -13.70 4.17 13.48
C GLY A 69 -12.91 5.10 12.56
N GLY A 70 -12.36 4.59 11.46
CA GLY A 70 -11.75 5.38 10.40
C GLY A 70 -12.77 6.27 9.67
N CYS A 71 -12.31 7.36 9.06
CA CYS A 71 -13.15 8.30 8.32
C CYS A 71 -12.61 8.53 6.90
N PRO A 72 -12.69 7.54 6.00
CA PRO A 72 -12.17 7.68 4.65
C PRO A 72 -12.95 8.76 3.89
N GLN A 73 -12.24 9.80 3.44
CA GLN A 73 -12.84 10.92 2.69
C GLN A 73 -13.04 10.59 1.21
N GLU A 74 -12.41 9.52 0.74
CA GLU A 74 -12.30 9.15 -0.67
C GLU A 74 -12.73 7.70 -0.87
N LYS A 75 -13.10 7.35 -2.10
CA LYS A 75 -13.56 5.98 -2.45
C LYS A 75 -12.44 4.97 -2.60
N TYR A 76 -11.23 5.44 -2.87
CA TYR A 76 -10.02 4.65 -3.03
C TYR A 76 -8.89 5.35 -2.28
N PRO A 77 -7.89 4.61 -1.78
CA PRO A 77 -6.76 5.20 -1.10
C PRO A 77 -5.61 5.54 -2.06
N ILE A 78 -4.68 6.36 -1.57
CA ILE A 78 -3.32 6.42 -2.09
C ILE A 78 -2.44 5.52 -1.22
N TYR A 79 -1.81 4.55 -1.87
CA TYR A 79 -0.96 3.56 -1.22
C TYR A 79 0.42 4.11 -0.91
N MET A 80 0.91 3.88 0.30
CA MET A 80 2.24 4.23 0.78
C MET A 80 2.86 3.08 1.56
N VAL A 81 4.15 3.18 1.86
CA VAL A 81 4.89 2.21 2.68
C VAL A 81 5.24 2.85 4.01
N VAL A 82 5.07 2.11 5.11
CA VAL A 82 5.62 2.50 6.41
C VAL A 82 7.14 2.50 6.35
N GLY A 83 7.78 3.64 6.63
CA GLY A 83 9.24 3.74 6.51
C GLY A 83 9.68 3.67 5.05
N ARG A 84 10.58 2.75 4.69
CA ARG A 84 11.08 2.54 3.32
C ARG A 84 11.01 1.07 2.97
N CYS A 85 10.85 0.75 1.68
CA CYS A 85 11.02 -0.62 1.19
C CYS A 85 12.42 -0.74 0.55
N GLU A 86 13.39 -1.28 1.29
CA GLU A 86 14.77 -1.38 0.80
C GLU A 86 14.90 -2.24 -0.45
N LEU A 87 14.13 -3.33 -0.55
CA LEU A 87 14.16 -4.19 -1.73
C LEU A 87 13.66 -3.45 -2.98
N LEU A 88 12.62 -2.63 -2.85
CA LEU A 88 12.11 -1.83 -3.97
C LEU A 88 13.18 -0.82 -4.44
N GLU A 89 13.83 -0.14 -3.50
CA GLU A 89 14.89 0.82 -3.81
C GLU A 89 16.17 0.17 -4.37
N LYS A 90 16.40 -1.12 -4.11
CA LYS A 90 17.53 -1.88 -4.68
C LYS A 90 17.24 -2.40 -6.09
N VAL A 91 15.98 -2.75 -6.38
CA VAL A 91 15.59 -3.40 -7.64
C VAL A 91 15.23 -2.38 -8.73
N VAL A 92 14.67 -1.22 -8.36
CA VAL A 92 14.29 -0.18 -9.33
C VAL A 92 15.42 0.86 -9.45
N PRO A 93 15.89 1.19 -10.67
CA PRO A 93 16.89 2.23 -10.87
C PRO A 93 16.48 3.58 -10.26
N ASP A 94 17.40 4.26 -9.57
CA ASP A 94 17.15 5.53 -8.88
C ASP A 94 16.57 6.61 -9.81
N GLU A 95 17.02 6.66 -11.07
CA GLU A 95 16.51 7.58 -12.09
C GLU A 95 15.04 7.35 -12.48
N GLN A 96 14.48 6.18 -12.15
CA GLN A 96 13.09 5.81 -12.45
C GLN A 96 12.19 5.86 -11.21
N LEU A 97 12.78 5.92 -10.00
CA LEU A 97 12.06 5.86 -8.73
C LEU A 97 12.13 7.20 -8.00
N ALA A 98 11.02 7.92 -7.98
CA ALA A 98 10.86 9.09 -7.12
C ALA A 98 10.10 8.71 -5.83
N LYS A 99 10.34 9.47 -4.77
CA LYS A 99 9.70 9.25 -3.47
C LYS A 99 9.34 10.54 -2.76
N ILE A 100 8.20 10.51 -2.08
CA ILE A 100 7.75 11.57 -1.17
C ILE A 100 7.60 10.96 0.21
N GLN A 101 8.22 11.58 1.20
CA GLN A 101 8.16 11.14 2.60
C GLN A 101 7.31 12.12 3.39
N ILE A 102 6.19 11.63 3.92
CA ILE A 102 5.27 12.44 4.73
C ILE A 102 5.45 12.01 6.19
N PRO A 103 5.77 12.95 7.10
CA PRO A 103 5.87 12.65 8.52
C PRO A 103 4.61 11.96 9.03
N ILE A 104 4.76 10.92 9.84
CA ILE A 104 3.61 10.17 10.36
C ILE A 104 2.69 11.05 11.22
N SER A 105 3.25 12.09 11.85
CA SER A 105 2.52 13.09 12.62
C SER A 105 1.58 13.97 11.80
N CYS A 106 1.66 13.94 10.46
CA CYS A 106 0.70 14.62 9.60
C CYS A 106 -0.64 13.89 9.53
N PHE A 107 -0.67 12.59 9.80
CA PHE A 107 -1.87 11.77 9.68
C PHE A 107 -2.54 11.58 11.04
N LYS A 108 -3.87 11.58 11.04
CA LYS A 108 -4.68 11.15 12.19
C LYS A 108 -5.12 9.70 12.02
N GLU A 109 -5.63 9.13 13.11
CA GLU A 109 -6.24 7.79 13.15
C GLU A 109 -7.30 7.58 12.06
N GLU A 110 -8.04 8.65 11.75
CA GLU A 110 -9.17 8.64 10.81
C GLU A 110 -8.75 8.77 9.34
N ASP A 111 -7.50 9.13 9.05
CA ASP A 111 -7.01 9.46 7.69
C ASP A 111 -6.38 8.26 6.96
N VAL A 112 -5.85 7.29 7.71
CA VAL A 112 -4.98 6.24 7.18
C VAL A 112 -5.26 4.90 7.83
N SER A 113 -5.39 3.87 7.01
CA SER A 113 -5.43 2.48 7.43
C SER A 113 -4.17 1.75 6.97
N PHE A 114 -3.99 0.53 7.47
CA PHE A 114 -2.82 -0.27 7.14
C PHE A 114 -3.16 -1.73 6.94
N THR A 115 -2.35 -2.41 6.13
CA THR A 115 -2.34 -3.86 6.03
C THR A 115 -0.93 -4.40 6.15
N TYR A 116 -0.87 -5.65 6.57
CA TYR A 116 0.36 -6.43 6.59
C TYR A 116 0.11 -7.62 5.65
N ILE A 117 0.74 -7.74 4.48
CA ILE A 117 1.58 -6.82 3.72
C ILE A 117 0.74 -6.01 2.70
N ASP A 118 1.09 -5.98 1.40
CA ASP A 118 0.22 -5.53 0.30
C ASP A 118 -1.22 -6.03 0.51
N SER A 119 -2.18 -5.14 0.37
CA SER A 119 -3.58 -5.40 0.71
C SER A 119 -4.22 -6.49 -0.14
N MET A 120 -3.82 -6.65 -1.40
CA MET A 120 -4.36 -7.72 -2.24
C MET A 120 -3.90 -9.08 -1.73
N PHE A 121 -2.61 -9.18 -1.41
CA PHE A 121 -2.04 -10.42 -0.91
C PHE A 121 -2.51 -10.72 0.52
N SER A 122 -2.57 -9.71 1.38
CA SER A 122 -3.09 -9.84 2.74
C SER A 122 -4.55 -10.33 2.74
N TYR A 123 -5.39 -9.75 1.89
CA TYR A 123 -6.78 -10.19 1.72
C TYR A 123 -6.87 -11.65 1.26
N GLN A 124 -6.08 -12.03 0.24
CA GLN A 124 -6.06 -13.41 -0.26
C GLN A 124 -5.62 -14.41 0.82
N LEU A 125 -4.53 -14.13 1.54
CA LEU A 125 -4.05 -14.99 2.62
C LEU A 125 -5.07 -15.14 3.74
N GLY A 126 -5.80 -14.05 4.08
CA GLY A 126 -6.89 -14.08 5.04
C GLY A 126 -8.09 -14.93 4.62
N ARG A 127 -8.32 -15.10 3.31
CA ARG A 127 -9.40 -15.96 2.77
C ARG A 127 -9.02 -17.43 2.72
N ASP A 128 -7.81 -17.74 2.27
CA ASP A 128 -7.32 -19.12 2.15
C ASP A 128 -7.03 -19.72 3.54
N LYS A 129 -6.29 -18.98 4.39
CA LYS A 129 -5.84 -19.40 5.73
C LYS A 129 -5.02 -20.70 5.80
N SER A 130 -4.93 -21.46 4.71
CA SER A 130 -4.21 -22.74 4.63
C SER A 130 -2.78 -22.59 4.09
N SER A 131 -2.46 -21.45 3.49
CA SER A 131 -1.13 -21.12 2.98
C SER A 131 -0.08 -21.11 4.09
N GLU A 132 1.12 -21.64 3.80
CA GLU A 132 2.27 -21.55 4.71
C GLU A 132 2.76 -20.12 4.94
N TYR A 133 2.34 -19.18 4.09
CA TYR A 133 2.61 -17.75 4.20
C TYR A 133 1.62 -17.04 5.14
N TYR A 134 0.52 -17.68 5.51
CA TYR A 134 -0.52 -17.07 6.32
C TYR A 134 -0.07 -16.85 7.77
N GLN A 135 -0.22 -15.62 8.25
CA GLN A 135 -0.02 -15.26 9.64
C GLN A 135 -1.35 -14.72 10.20
N SER A 136 -2.01 -15.50 11.06
CA SER A 136 -3.36 -15.19 11.57
C SER A 136 -3.44 -13.91 12.39
N GLU A 137 -2.32 -13.44 12.93
CA GLU A 137 -2.22 -12.16 13.63
C GLU A 137 -2.37 -10.97 12.67
N TYR A 138 -1.90 -11.11 11.42
CA TYR A 138 -1.65 -10.00 10.50
C TYR A 138 -2.50 -10.01 9.24
N HIS A 139 -2.64 -11.17 8.61
CA HIS A 139 -3.19 -11.26 7.26
C HIS A 139 -4.72 -11.29 7.26
N GLY A 140 -5.32 -10.62 6.29
CA GLY A 140 -6.78 -10.47 6.18
C GLY A 140 -7.36 -9.49 7.19
N LYS A 141 -6.54 -8.57 7.71
CA LYS A 141 -6.95 -7.56 8.70
C LYS A 141 -6.52 -6.18 8.24
N VAL A 142 -7.36 -5.21 8.54
CA VAL A 142 -7.04 -3.78 8.43
C VAL A 142 -6.69 -3.27 9.82
N PHE A 143 -5.63 -2.49 9.90
CA PHE A 143 -5.12 -1.89 11.13
C PHE A 143 -5.28 -0.37 11.08
N LEU A 144 -5.56 0.21 12.25
CA LEU A 144 -5.48 1.65 12.45
C LEU A 144 -4.04 2.10 12.72
N LEU A 145 -3.83 3.41 12.69
CA LEU A 145 -2.54 4.02 12.98
C LEU A 145 -2.03 3.65 14.38
N SER A 146 -2.86 3.75 15.41
CA SER A 146 -2.47 3.37 16.78
C SER A 146 -2.09 1.89 16.90
N GLU A 147 -2.80 1.00 16.20
CA GLU A 147 -2.53 -0.44 16.19
C GLU A 147 -1.17 -0.75 15.56
N ILE A 148 -0.86 -0.16 14.39
CA ILE A 148 0.46 -0.33 13.74
C ILE A 148 1.59 0.26 14.58
N LEU A 149 1.38 1.43 15.19
CA LEU A 149 2.36 2.03 16.09
C LEU A 149 2.61 1.12 17.31
N SER A 150 1.58 0.46 17.84
CA SER A 150 1.72 -0.50 18.93
C SER A 150 2.50 -1.74 18.49
N ILE A 151 2.16 -2.33 17.34
CA ILE A 151 2.86 -3.51 16.78
C ILE A 151 4.34 -3.21 16.59
N ILE A 152 4.68 -2.05 16.02
CA ILE A 152 6.07 -1.65 15.78
C ILE A 152 6.79 -1.28 17.08
N LYS A 153 6.10 -0.72 18.06
CA LYS A 153 6.67 -0.48 19.38
C LYS A 153 7.04 -1.79 20.08
N GLU A 154 6.21 -2.82 19.95
CA GLU A 154 6.41 -4.13 20.57
C GLU A 154 7.48 -4.95 19.85
N LYS A 155 7.41 -5.04 18.52
CA LYS A 155 8.28 -5.91 17.72
C LYS A 155 9.60 -5.27 17.29
N GLY A 156 9.72 -3.94 17.34
CA GLY A 156 10.85 -3.17 16.78
C GLY A 156 10.54 -2.61 15.39
N GLU A 157 11.55 -2.22 14.61
CA GLU A 157 11.32 -1.86 13.20
C GLU A 157 11.25 -3.11 12.32
N PRO A 158 10.52 -3.08 11.19
CA PRO A 158 10.42 -4.24 10.32
C PRO A 158 11.79 -4.70 9.81
N VAL A 159 12.24 -5.88 10.23
CA VAL A 159 13.53 -6.49 9.86
C VAL A 159 13.32 -7.88 9.22
N GLU A 160 14.39 -8.45 8.67
CA GLU A 160 14.40 -9.83 8.18
C GLU A 160 13.86 -10.80 9.26
N GLY A 161 12.90 -11.65 8.89
CA GLY A 161 12.21 -12.59 9.81
C GLY A 161 10.84 -12.11 10.34
N TRP A 162 10.51 -10.82 10.25
CA TRP A 162 9.17 -10.32 10.59
C TRP A 162 8.06 -10.91 9.72
N TRP A 163 8.41 -11.23 8.48
CA TRP A 163 7.46 -11.54 7.43
C TRP A 163 7.11 -13.02 7.35
N GLY A 164 7.57 -13.83 8.32
CA GLY A 164 7.31 -15.27 8.33
C GLY A 164 8.01 -15.96 7.15
N LYS A 165 7.29 -16.85 6.47
CA LYS A 165 7.82 -17.68 5.37
C LYS A 165 7.63 -17.06 3.98
N LEU A 166 7.43 -15.75 3.86
CA LEU A 166 7.22 -15.13 2.55
C LEU A 166 8.34 -15.51 1.56
N PRO A 167 8.01 -15.67 0.27
CA PRO A 167 9.02 -15.89 -0.77
C PRO A 167 10.11 -14.81 -0.76
N ALA A 168 11.34 -15.19 -1.07
CA ALA A 168 12.49 -14.28 -1.03
C ALA A 168 12.41 -13.13 -2.04
N ASP A 169 11.65 -13.32 -3.13
CA ASP A 169 11.36 -12.35 -4.18
C ASP A 169 10.12 -11.47 -3.88
N PHE A 170 9.43 -11.73 -2.76
CA PHE A 170 8.32 -10.88 -2.33
C PHE A 170 8.85 -9.62 -1.65
N PHE A 171 8.36 -8.44 -2.04
CA PHE A 171 8.70 -7.16 -1.39
C PHE A 171 7.91 -7.02 -0.08
N PRO A 172 8.53 -7.21 1.10
CA PRO A 172 7.77 -7.20 2.33
C PRO A 172 7.75 -5.78 2.89
N TYR A 173 6.55 -5.27 3.10
CA TYR A 173 6.31 -3.96 3.70
C TYR A 173 4.95 -3.92 4.37
N ILE A 174 4.80 -3.01 5.33
CA ILE A 174 3.49 -2.62 5.82
C ILE A 174 2.95 -1.56 4.86
N GLU A 175 1.84 -1.88 4.22
CA GLU A 175 1.15 -0.98 3.31
C GLU A 175 0.28 -0.03 4.14
N ALA A 176 0.36 1.26 3.83
CA ALA A 176 -0.52 2.29 4.34
C ALA A 176 -1.47 2.72 3.23
N GLN A 177 -2.77 2.80 3.54
CA GLN A 177 -3.80 3.28 2.65
C GLN A 177 -4.28 4.65 3.15
N VAL A 178 -3.85 5.71 2.47
CA VAL A 178 -4.21 7.09 2.84
C VAL A 178 -5.51 7.48 2.15
N TRP A 179 -6.53 7.77 2.94
CA TRP A 179 -7.89 8.07 2.47
C TRP A 179 -8.22 9.57 2.40
N ASN A 180 -7.29 10.42 2.85
CA ASN A 180 -7.44 11.87 2.81
C ASN A 180 -6.54 12.47 1.71
N HIS A 181 -7.05 12.52 0.47
CA HIS A 181 -6.28 13.08 -0.65
C HIS A 181 -6.04 14.59 -0.51
N LYS A 182 -6.89 15.31 0.23
CA LYS A 182 -6.70 16.73 0.49
C LYS A 182 -5.42 16.96 1.30
N LEU A 183 -5.20 16.18 2.35
CA LEU A 183 -3.97 16.22 3.14
C LEU A 183 -2.72 16.05 2.26
N LEU A 184 -2.76 15.11 1.31
CA LEU A 184 -1.66 14.85 0.38
C LEU A 184 -1.39 16.04 -0.55
N ARG A 185 -2.45 16.65 -1.11
CA ARG A 185 -2.32 17.84 -1.96
C ARG A 185 -1.77 19.05 -1.18
N ASP A 186 -2.29 19.27 0.03
CA ASP A 186 -1.84 20.35 0.91
C ASP A 186 -0.38 20.17 1.33
N PHE A 187 0.10 18.93 1.45
CA PHE A 187 1.50 18.64 1.76
C PHE A 187 2.42 19.02 0.60
N LEU A 188 2.07 18.67 -0.65
CA LEU A 188 2.89 19.03 -1.83
C LEU A 188 3.06 20.54 -1.98
N GLN A 189 1.98 21.31 -1.80
CA GLN A 189 2.00 22.76 -1.91
C GLN A 189 2.90 23.47 -0.87
N LYS A 190 3.28 22.77 0.21
CA LYS A 190 4.16 23.31 1.26
C LYS A 190 5.63 22.97 1.04
N VAL A 191 5.91 21.99 0.19
CA VAL A 191 7.26 21.48 -0.09
C VAL A 191 7.84 22.12 -1.36
N ASP A 192 6.96 22.61 -2.26
CA ASP A 192 7.30 23.51 -3.37
C ASP A 192 7.52 24.96 -2.89
#